data_AF-A0A1H8QCK6-F1
#
_entry.id   AF-A0A1H8QCK6-F1
#
_cell.length_a   1.000
_cell.length_b   1.000
_cell.length_c   1.000
_cell.angle_alpha   90.00
_cell.angle_beta   90.00
_cell.angle_gamma   90.00
#
_symmetry.space_group_name_H-M   'P 1'
#
loop_
_entity.id
_entity.type
_entity.pdbx_description
1 polymer ?
#
loop_
_entity_poly.entity_id
_entity_poly.type
_entity_poly.pdbx_seq_one_letter_code
_entity_poly.pdbx_strand_id
1 'polypeptide(L)'
;MTNPARELLDAIQAELAPRDDDNRLVPLVAAGQAARAVFAAIAAEEKWIVRSDWRSFHELAARADEPRAREFFGGLAPGEQLALGKLDALVSAAGADPGTELPRVGCQAYPAYFAWLALNGESAEVAVAIFANFAAWGRYCGAIAAGMREHYGFDDDACAFFDFFAADAPGLEDQALAAIQAGLDAGRLDAGRARTYARLFQGYELMFWNTLAEEFSA
;
A
#
# COMPACT_ATOMS: atom_id res chain seq x y z
N MET A 1 26.70 0.74 -17.43
CA MET A 1 26.90 1.10 -16.01
C MET A 1 25.55 0.92 -15.34
N THR A 2 25.47 0.16 -14.27
CA THR A 2 24.24 -0.04 -13.51
C THR A 2 23.85 1.25 -12.78
N ASN A 3 22.55 1.49 -12.65
CA ASN A 3 21.99 2.67 -12.00
C ASN A 3 21.96 2.42 -10.47
N PRO A 4 22.70 3.19 -9.64
CA PRO A 4 22.77 2.96 -8.19
C PRO A 4 21.42 2.97 -7.48
N ALA A 5 20.50 3.84 -7.89
CA ALA A 5 19.14 3.86 -7.35
C ALA A 5 18.39 2.55 -7.63
N ARG A 6 18.55 2.00 -8.84
CA ARG A 6 17.97 0.70 -9.21
C ARG A 6 18.60 -0.44 -8.42
N GLU A 7 19.93 -0.47 -8.30
CA GLU A 7 20.61 -1.51 -7.49
C GLU A 7 20.14 -1.52 -6.04
N LEU A 8 19.98 -0.35 -5.42
CA LEU A 8 19.48 -0.23 -4.05
C LEU A 8 18.04 -0.73 -3.94
N LEU A 9 17.17 -0.30 -4.86
CA LEU A 9 15.76 -0.67 -4.86
C LEU A 9 15.59 -2.18 -5.10
N ASP A 10 16.27 -2.75 -6.09
CA ASP A 10 16.23 -4.17 -6.42
C ASP A 10 16.70 -5.01 -5.22
N ALA A 11 17.76 -4.57 -4.51
CA ALA A 11 18.26 -5.27 -3.33
C ALA A 11 17.25 -5.28 -2.17
N ILE A 12 16.57 -4.16 -1.93
CA ILE A 12 15.52 -4.07 -0.90
C ILE A 12 14.28 -4.88 -1.31
N GLN A 13 13.86 -4.80 -2.57
CA GLN A 13 12.72 -5.58 -3.07
C GLN A 13 12.99 -7.10 -2.99
N ALA A 14 14.22 -7.53 -3.29
CA ALA A 14 14.60 -8.93 -3.16
C ALA A 14 14.58 -9.42 -1.70
N GLU A 15 14.99 -8.59 -0.75
CA GLU A 15 14.89 -8.90 0.69
C GLU A 15 13.43 -9.00 1.16
N LEU A 16 12.58 -8.08 0.68
CA LEU A 16 11.18 -7.96 1.05
C LEU A 16 10.25 -8.82 0.19
N ALA A 17 10.79 -9.73 -0.63
CA ALA A 17 9.95 -10.62 -1.44
C ALA A 17 8.98 -11.39 -0.51
N PRO A 18 7.65 -11.34 -0.77
CA PRO A 18 6.67 -12.01 0.07
C PRO A 18 6.95 -13.49 0.22
N ARG A 19 6.73 -14.00 1.43
CA ARG A 19 6.74 -15.43 1.73
C ARG A 19 5.31 -15.92 1.86
N ASP A 20 5.08 -17.19 1.55
CA ASP A 20 3.75 -17.80 1.52
C ASP A 20 2.96 -17.61 2.83
N ASP A 21 3.67 -17.57 3.96
CA ASP A 21 3.07 -17.52 5.30
C ASP A 21 2.90 -16.08 5.85
N ASP A 22 3.40 -15.06 5.14
CA ASP A 22 3.44 -13.68 5.65
C ASP A 22 2.04 -13.04 5.66
N ASN A 23 1.22 -13.32 4.64
CA ASN A 23 -0.15 -12.81 4.48
C ASN A 23 -1.17 -13.93 4.65
N ARG A 24 -1.89 -13.94 5.77
CA ARG A 24 -2.85 -15.01 6.10
C ARG A 24 -4.24 -14.82 5.49
N LEU A 25 -4.60 -13.63 5.00
CA LEU A 25 -5.94 -13.35 4.49
C LEU A 25 -6.05 -13.60 2.97
N VAL A 26 -5.11 -13.08 2.19
CA VAL A 26 -5.19 -13.10 0.72
C VAL A 26 -5.31 -14.54 0.17
N PRO A 27 -4.55 -15.53 0.66
CA PRO A 27 -4.72 -16.93 0.22
C PRO A 27 -6.11 -17.49 0.54
N LEU A 28 -6.70 -17.14 1.70
CA LEU A 28 -8.05 -17.58 2.07
C LEU A 28 -9.11 -16.98 1.14
N VAL A 29 -8.97 -15.70 0.78
CA VAL A 29 -9.87 -15.07 -0.20
C VAL A 29 -9.73 -15.74 -1.56
N ALA A 30 -8.50 -15.94 -2.03
CA ALA A 30 -8.21 -16.57 -3.32
C ALA A 30 -8.70 -18.03 -3.40
N ALA A 31 -8.83 -18.72 -2.26
CA ALA A 31 -9.37 -20.08 -2.20
C ALA A 31 -10.89 -20.14 -1.91
N GLY A 32 -11.57 -19.00 -1.74
CA GLY A 32 -12.99 -18.96 -1.37
C GLY A 32 -13.27 -19.40 0.08
N GLN A 33 -12.26 -19.33 0.96
CA GLN A 33 -12.30 -19.83 2.33
C GLN A 33 -12.43 -18.72 3.39
N ALA A 34 -12.27 -17.45 3.02
CA ALA A 34 -12.45 -16.34 3.94
C ALA A 34 -13.94 -16.08 4.21
N ALA A 35 -14.27 -15.61 5.40
CA ALA A 35 -15.64 -15.17 5.69
C ALA A 35 -15.99 -13.97 4.79
N ARG A 36 -17.13 -14.03 4.09
CA ARG A 36 -17.57 -12.95 3.19
C ARG A 36 -17.68 -11.58 3.88
N ALA A 37 -17.90 -11.55 5.19
CA ALA A 37 -17.97 -10.30 5.95
C ALA A 37 -16.64 -9.51 5.95
N VAL A 38 -15.51 -10.15 5.67
CA VAL A 38 -14.19 -9.48 5.65
C VAL A 38 -14.13 -8.35 4.62
N PHE A 39 -14.86 -8.43 3.51
CA PHE A 39 -14.86 -7.37 2.49
C PHE A 39 -15.50 -6.07 2.99
N ALA A 40 -16.48 -6.16 3.91
CA ALA A 40 -17.06 -4.97 4.54
C ALA A 40 -16.06 -4.33 5.50
N ALA A 41 -15.28 -5.15 6.22
CA ALA A 41 -14.20 -4.68 7.08
C ALA A 41 -13.07 -4.03 6.29
N ILE A 42 -12.57 -4.67 5.22
CA ILE A 42 -11.56 -4.07 4.34
C ILE A 42 -12.03 -2.70 3.85
N ALA A 43 -13.25 -2.62 3.31
CA ALA A 43 -13.79 -1.36 2.81
C ALA A 43 -13.91 -0.25 3.88
N ALA A 44 -14.26 -0.61 5.11
CA ALA A 44 -14.35 0.33 6.21
C ALA A 44 -12.98 0.85 6.64
N GLU A 45 -11.98 -0.02 6.76
CA GLU A 45 -10.61 0.35 7.13
C GLU A 45 -9.93 1.18 6.03
N GLU A 46 -10.10 0.79 4.76
CA GLU A 46 -9.53 1.50 3.60
C GLU A 46 -10.05 2.93 3.47
N LYS A 47 -11.29 3.21 3.89
CA LYS A 47 -11.80 4.59 3.93
C LYS A 47 -10.99 5.50 4.85
N TRP A 48 -10.38 4.96 5.91
CA TRP A 48 -9.48 5.70 6.79
C TRP A 48 -8.08 5.78 6.21
N ILE A 49 -7.57 4.64 5.71
CA ILE A 49 -6.21 4.50 5.18
C ILE A 49 -6.01 5.43 3.98
N VAL A 50 -6.84 5.30 2.93
CA VAL A 50 -6.73 6.10 1.70
C VAL A 50 -6.78 7.61 1.98
N ARG A 51 -7.57 8.05 2.97
CA ARG A 51 -7.61 9.46 3.38
C ARG A 51 -6.35 9.90 4.11
N SER A 52 -5.76 9.02 4.91
CA SER A 52 -4.47 9.26 5.58
C SER A 52 -3.33 9.33 4.56
N ASP A 53 -3.31 8.39 3.62
CA ASP A 53 -2.29 8.27 2.57
C ASP A 53 -2.35 9.47 1.63
N TRP A 54 -3.56 9.89 1.22
CA TRP A 54 -3.77 11.12 0.45
C TRP A 54 -3.13 12.35 1.13
N ARG A 55 -3.32 12.52 2.44
CA ARG A 55 -2.70 13.64 3.20
C ARG A 55 -1.19 13.47 3.32
N SER A 56 -0.73 12.24 3.52
CA SER A 56 0.68 11.91 3.69
C SER A 56 1.47 12.19 2.41
N PHE A 57 0.92 11.86 1.24
CA PHE A 57 1.53 12.21 -0.05
C PHE A 57 1.59 13.72 -0.28
N HIS A 58 0.53 14.47 0.05
CA HIS A 58 0.55 15.93 -0.03
C HIS A 58 1.61 16.56 0.89
N GLU A 59 1.71 16.08 2.12
CA GLU A 59 2.72 16.56 3.08
C GLU A 59 4.15 16.26 2.58
N LEU A 60 4.40 15.05 2.08
CA LEU A 60 5.69 14.68 1.50
C LEU A 60 6.05 15.56 0.31
N ALA A 61 5.09 15.82 -0.59
CA ALA A 61 5.32 16.70 -1.73
C ALA A 61 5.60 18.14 -1.29
N ALA A 62 4.85 18.66 -0.30
CA ALA A 62 5.03 20.01 0.22
C ALA A 62 6.40 20.22 0.89
N ARG A 63 6.87 19.22 1.64
CA ARG A 63 8.13 19.24 2.39
C ARG A 63 9.37 18.87 1.56
N ALA A 64 9.20 18.14 0.47
CA ALA A 64 10.34 17.72 -0.35
C ALA A 64 11.06 18.92 -0.94
N ASP A 65 12.31 19.16 -0.52
CA ASP A 65 13.19 20.17 -1.11
C ASP A 65 13.62 19.76 -2.53
N GLU A 66 13.81 18.45 -2.74
CA GLU A 66 14.22 17.84 -4.00
C GLU A 66 13.06 17.79 -5.02
N PRO A 67 13.17 18.47 -6.18
CA PRO A 67 12.10 18.49 -7.18
C PRO A 67 11.63 17.11 -7.65
N ARG A 68 12.52 16.13 -7.78
CA ARG A 68 12.15 14.77 -8.21
C ARG A 68 11.31 14.03 -7.18
N ALA A 69 11.62 14.18 -5.90
CA ALA A 69 10.81 13.60 -4.84
C ALA A 69 9.44 14.31 -4.75
N ARG A 70 9.41 15.64 -4.91
CA ARG A 70 8.16 16.41 -4.97
C ARG A 70 7.26 15.97 -6.12
N GLU A 71 7.84 15.77 -7.31
CA GLU A 71 7.13 15.28 -8.49
C GLU A 71 6.54 13.88 -8.24
N PHE A 72 7.35 12.96 -7.71
CA PHE A 72 6.92 11.59 -7.39
C PHE A 72 5.74 11.56 -6.40
N PHE A 73 5.87 12.22 -5.24
CA PHE A 73 4.79 12.23 -4.25
C PHE A 73 3.56 13.01 -4.69
N GLY A 74 3.75 14.13 -5.38
CA GLY A 74 2.65 14.91 -5.95
C GLY A 74 1.87 14.14 -7.03
N GLY A 75 2.53 13.22 -7.75
CA GLY A 75 1.91 12.33 -8.72
C GLY A 75 1.07 11.21 -8.10
N LEU A 76 1.38 10.78 -6.86
CA LEU A 76 0.66 9.71 -6.17
C LEU A 76 -0.64 10.18 -5.52
N ALA A 77 -0.68 11.41 -4.99
CA ALA A 77 -1.85 11.91 -4.26
C ALA A 77 -3.18 11.87 -5.06
N PRO A 78 -3.23 12.21 -6.37
CA PRO A 78 -4.45 12.05 -7.17
C PRO A 78 -4.94 10.60 -7.26
N GLY A 79 -4.02 9.62 -7.21
CA GLY A 79 -4.35 8.20 -7.22
C GLY A 79 -5.18 7.80 -5.99
N GLU A 80 -4.82 8.29 -4.81
CA GLU A 80 -5.58 8.06 -3.58
C GLU A 80 -7.01 8.62 -3.65
N GLN A 81 -7.18 9.79 -4.28
CA GLN A 81 -8.51 10.36 -4.48
C GLN A 81 -9.38 9.49 -5.40
N LEU A 82 -8.78 8.93 -6.46
CA LEU A 82 -9.46 8.00 -7.36
C LEU A 82 -9.80 6.68 -6.66
N ALA A 83 -8.87 6.13 -5.87
CA ALA A 83 -9.09 4.94 -5.04
C ALA A 83 -10.25 5.15 -4.06
N LEU A 84 -10.29 6.29 -3.36
CA LEU A 84 -11.36 6.62 -2.41
C LEU A 84 -12.75 6.58 -3.07
N GLY A 85 -12.85 7.11 -4.30
CA GLY A 85 -14.11 7.11 -5.06
C GLY A 85 -14.57 5.72 -5.51
N LYS A 86 -13.67 4.72 -5.54
CA LYS A 86 -13.98 3.34 -5.92
C LYS A 86 -14.50 2.50 -4.74
N LEU A 87 -14.24 2.92 -3.50
CA LEU A 87 -14.68 2.18 -2.31
C LEU A 87 -16.20 2.18 -2.11
N ASP A 88 -16.94 3.15 -2.65
CA ASP A 88 -18.39 3.24 -2.44
C ASP A 88 -19.15 2.05 -3.03
N ALA A 89 -18.73 1.54 -4.18
CA ALA A 89 -19.33 0.34 -4.79
C ALA A 89 -19.07 -0.91 -3.92
N LEU A 90 -17.84 -1.08 -3.44
CA LEU A 90 -17.49 -2.18 -2.53
C LEU A 90 -18.31 -2.13 -1.24
N VAL A 91 -18.47 -0.95 -0.63
CA VAL A 91 -19.28 -0.77 0.58
C VAL A 91 -20.73 -1.15 0.35
N SER A 92 -21.30 -0.72 -0.78
CA SER A 92 -22.67 -1.06 -1.17
C SER A 92 -22.87 -2.56 -1.31
N ALA A 93 -21.92 -3.26 -1.95
CA ALA A 93 -21.99 -4.70 -2.21
C ALA A 93 -21.60 -5.58 -1.01
N ALA A 94 -20.73 -5.10 -0.13
CA ALA A 94 -20.26 -5.83 1.04
C ALA A 94 -21.18 -5.65 2.26
N GLY A 95 -21.89 -4.53 2.34
CA GLY A 95 -22.74 -4.19 3.48
C GLY A 95 -21.97 -3.53 4.63
N ALA A 96 -22.59 -3.53 5.82
CA ALA A 96 -21.98 -2.94 7.01
C ALA A 96 -20.89 -3.84 7.59
N ASP A 97 -19.80 -3.23 8.05
CA ASP A 97 -18.76 -3.92 8.81
C ASP A 97 -19.35 -4.44 10.14
N PRO A 98 -19.29 -5.75 10.42
CA PRO A 98 -19.84 -6.33 11.65
C PRO A 98 -18.89 -6.21 12.86
N GLY A 99 -17.69 -5.63 12.70
CA GLY A 99 -16.73 -5.45 13.78
C GLY A 99 -17.26 -4.59 14.93
N THR A 100 -16.80 -4.87 16.14
CA THR A 100 -17.29 -4.22 17.37
C THR A 100 -16.47 -2.99 17.79
N GLU A 101 -15.18 -2.96 17.44
CA GLU A 101 -14.26 -1.87 17.76
C GLU A 101 -13.63 -1.34 16.47
N LEU A 102 -14.21 -0.27 15.92
CA LEU A 102 -13.82 0.33 14.65
C LEU A 102 -13.25 1.75 14.86
N PRO A 103 -12.19 2.15 14.15
CA PRO A 103 -11.37 1.32 13.26
C PRO A 103 -10.44 0.37 14.04
N ARG A 104 -10.04 -0.75 13.43
CA ARG A 104 -9.16 -1.75 14.05
C ARG A 104 -7.75 -1.23 14.22
N VAL A 105 -7.22 -1.31 15.43
CA VAL A 105 -5.87 -0.80 15.74
C VAL A 105 -4.77 -1.41 14.86
N GLY A 106 -4.87 -2.70 14.53
CA GLY A 106 -3.90 -3.38 13.67
C GLY A 106 -3.98 -2.94 12.20
N CYS A 107 -5.18 -2.58 11.72
CA CYS A 107 -5.38 -2.02 10.38
C CYS A 107 -4.91 -0.55 10.29
N GLN A 108 -4.97 0.18 11.41
CA GLN A 108 -4.57 1.59 11.47
C GLN A 108 -3.09 1.83 11.80
N ALA A 109 -2.31 0.77 12.05
CA ALA A 109 -0.88 0.88 12.31
C ALA A 109 -0.10 1.37 11.07
N TYR A 110 -0.46 0.86 9.88
CA TYR A 110 0.11 1.27 8.60
C TYR A 110 -0.07 2.78 8.32
N PRO A 111 -1.30 3.34 8.27
CA PRO A 111 -1.48 4.75 7.94
C PRO A 111 -0.87 5.67 9.01
N ALA A 112 -0.83 5.24 10.28
CA ALA A 112 -0.15 5.98 11.34
C ALA A 112 1.38 6.05 11.13
N TYR A 113 2.00 4.93 10.73
CA TYR A 113 3.42 4.90 10.41
C TYR A 113 3.74 5.68 9.14
N PHE A 114 2.91 5.58 8.11
CA PHE A 114 3.12 6.35 6.88
C PHE A 114 2.97 7.86 7.14
N ALA A 115 1.98 8.29 7.93
CA ALA A 115 1.88 9.68 8.36
C ALA A 115 3.12 10.14 9.16
N TRP A 116 3.70 9.27 10.00
CA TRP A 116 4.95 9.57 10.69
C TRP A 116 6.12 9.74 9.73
N LEU A 117 6.27 8.88 8.71
CA LEU A 117 7.26 9.04 7.65
C LEU A 117 7.02 10.33 6.85
N ALA A 118 5.76 10.65 6.58
CA ALA A 118 5.36 11.85 5.87
C ALA A 118 5.64 13.14 6.64
N LEU A 119 5.79 13.08 7.96
CA LEU A 119 6.23 14.23 8.78
C LEU A 119 7.74 14.25 9.03
N ASN A 120 8.39 13.08 9.13
CA ASN A 120 9.74 12.99 9.71
C ASN A 120 10.81 12.39 8.79
N GLY A 121 10.43 11.54 7.83
CA GLY A 121 11.38 10.80 6.98
C GLY A 121 12.02 11.68 5.91
N GLU A 122 13.25 11.37 5.51
CA GLU A 122 13.86 12.01 4.33
C GLU A 122 13.13 11.53 3.08
N SER A 123 12.73 12.46 2.20
CA SER A 123 11.89 12.21 1.02
C SER A 123 12.37 11.06 0.11
N ALA A 124 13.66 10.96 -0.19
CA ALA A 124 14.23 9.90 -1.00
C ALA A 124 14.26 8.54 -0.28
N GLU A 125 14.49 8.52 1.04
CA GLU A 125 14.40 7.27 1.83
C GLU A 125 12.95 6.77 1.91
N VAL A 126 12.00 7.69 2.06
CA VAL A 126 10.57 7.39 2.04
C VAL A 126 10.14 6.91 0.65
N ALA A 127 10.69 7.49 -0.43
CA ALA A 127 10.43 7.02 -1.79
C ALA A 127 10.90 5.57 -2.00
N VAL A 128 12.08 5.19 -1.49
CA VAL A 128 12.53 3.79 -1.47
C VAL A 128 11.54 2.92 -0.71
N ALA A 129 11.16 3.31 0.52
CA ALA A 129 10.34 2.51 1.40
C ALA A 129 8.96 2.18 0.80
N ILE A 130 8.30 3.19 0.22
CA ILE A 130 6.97 3.06 -0.36
C ILE A 130 7.03 2.25 -1.66
N PHE A 131 7.94 2.63 -2.57
CA PHE A 131 8.00 2.00 -3.89
C PHE A 131 8.46 0.54 -3.83
N ALA A 132 9.32 0.18 -2.86
CA ALA A 132 9.69 -1.22 -2.64
C ALA A 132 8.49 -2.13 -2.31
N ASN A 133 7.41 -1.56 -1.76
CA ASN A 133 6.24 -2.30 -1.32
C ASN A 133 5.12 -2.39 -2.37
N PHE A 134 5.06 -1.48 -3.34
CA PHE A 134 3.98 -1.40 -4.34
C PHE A 134 3.72 -2.70 -5.09
N ALA A 135 4.77 -3.42 -5.46
CA ALA A 135 4.61 -4.68 -6.18
C ALA A 135 3.94 -5.77 -5.32
N ALA A 136 4.18 -5.79 -4.00
CA ALA A 136 3.52 -6.75 -3.11
C ALA A 136 2.04 -6.40 -2.94
N TRP A 137 1.74 -5.14 -2.62
CA TRP A 137 0.38 -4.63 -2.51
C TRP A 137 -0.45 -4.90 -3.76
N GLY A 138 0.05 -4.53 -4.95
CA GLY A 138 -0.66 -4.74 -6.21
C GLY A 138 -0.96 -6.21 -6.52
N ARG A 139 -0.03 -7.12 -6.19
CA ARG A 139 -0.27 -8.58 -6.31
C ARG A 139 -1.39 -9.04 -5.38
N TYR A 140 -1.40 -8.57 -4.13
CA TYR A 140 -2.47 -8.91 -3.19
C TYR A 140 -3.82 -8.38 -3.65
N CYS A 141 -3.89 -7.12 -4.10
CA CYS A 141 -5.11 -6.55 -4.66
C CYS A 141 -5.62 -7.37 -5.86
N GLY A 142 -4.73 -7.77 -6.78
CA GLY A 142 -5.11 -8.61 -7.92
C GLY A 142 -5.68 -9.97 -7.50
N ALA A 143 -5.07 -10.62 -6.52
CA ALA A 143 -5.55 -11.89 -5.98
C ALA A 143 -6.91 -11.75 -5.26
N ILE A 144 -7.10 -10.68 -4.48
CA ILE A 144 -8.38 -10.35 -3.84
C ILE A 144 -9.47 -10.13 -4.90
N ALA A 145 -9.21 -9.31 -5.91
CA ALA A 145 -10.16 -8.98 -6.97
C ALA A 145 -10.57 -10.21 -7.79
N ALA A 146 -9.63 -11.13 -8.05
CA ALA A 146 -9.92 -12.40 -8.69
C ALA A 146 -10.81 -13.30 -7.80
N GLY A 147 -10.42 -13.50 -6.54
CA GLY A 147 -11.17 -14.32 -5.59
C GLY A 147 -12.59 -13.78 -5.32
N MET A 148 -12.74 -12.46 -5.21
CA MET A 148 -14.04 -11.77 -5.06
C MET A 148 -15.04 -12.15 -6.16
N ARG A 149 -14.58 -12.13 -7.42
CA ARG A 149 -15.40 -12.50 -8.58
C ARG A 149 -15.69 -13.99 -8.62
N GLU A 150 -14.65 -14.81 -8.44
CA GLU A 150 -14.74 -16.26 -8.62
C GLU A 150 -15.58 -16.94 -7.53
N HIS A 151 -15.42 -16.53 -6.27
CA HIS A 151 -15.97 -17.27 -5.12
C HIS A 151 -17.08 -16.55 -4.37
N TYR A 152 -17.18 -15.21 -4.48
CA TYR A 152 -18.10 -14.42 -3.65
C TYR A 152 -19.15 -13.64 -4.46
N GLY A 153 -19.08 -13.70 -5.80
CA GLY A 153 -20.07 -13.12 -6.70
C GLY A 153 -20.14 -11.59 -6.70
N PHE A 154 -19.02 -10.92 -6.38
CA PHE A 154 -18.92 -9.47 -6.57
C PHE A 154 -18.79 -9.13 -8.06
N ASP A 155 -19.38 -8.00 -8.45
CA ASP A 155 -19.24 -7.45 -9.80
C ASP A 155 -17.95 -6.61 -9.95
N ASP A 156 -17.71 -6.13 -11.17
CA ASP A 156 -16.53 -5.34 -11.50
C ASP A 156 -16.48 -4.00 -10.75
N ASP A 157 -17.64 -3.38 -10.50
CA ASP A 157 -17.71 -2.12 -9.77
C ASP A 157 -17.26 -2.29 -8.32
N ALA A 158 -17.68 -3.37 -7.65
CA ALA A 158 -17.22 -3.69 -6.30
C ALA A 158 -15.73 -4.10 -6.24
N CYS A 159 -15.18 -4.65 -7.32
CA CYS A 159 -13.76 -5.02 -7.40
C CYS A 159 -12.85 -3.84 -7.79
N ALA A 160 -13.42 -2.73 -8.28
CA ALA A 160 -12.69 -1.64 -8.92
C ALA A 160 -11.58 -1.01 -8.05
N PHE A 161 -11.75 -0.98 -6.72
CA PHE A 161 -10.72 -0.50 -5.78
C PHE A 161 -9.44 -1.35 -5.88
N PHE A 162 -9.60 -2.67 -5.84
CA PHE A 162 -8.46 -3.59 -5.91
C PHE A 162 -7.87 -3.65 -7.32
N ASP A 163 -8.71 -3.63 -8.36
CA ASP A 163 -8.22 -3.59 -9.75
C ASP A 163 -7.37 -2.33 -10.02
N PHE A 164 -7.73 -1.19 -9.40
CA PHE A 164 -6.98 0.05 -9.53
C PHE A 164 -5.55 -0.08 -9.00
N PHE A 165 -5.35 -0.70 -7.83
CA PHE A 165 -4.02 -0.91 -7.26
C PHE A 165 -3.26 -2.10 -7.89
N ALA A 166 -3.97 -3.05 -8.49
CA ALA A 166 -3.37 -4.16 -9.23
C ALA A 166 -2.89 -3.77 -10.64
N ALA A 167 -3.40 -2.66 -11.19
CA ALA A 167 -3.05 -2.20 -12.51
C ALA A 167 -1.63 -1.63 -12.58
N ASP A 168 -0.98 -1.80 -13.74
CA ASP A 168 0.30 -1.16 -14.03
C ASP A 168 0.17 0.37 -14.00
N ALA A 169 1.19 1.04 -13.45
CA ALA A 169 1.30 2.50 -13.43
C ALA A 169 2.52 2.96 -14.27
N PRO A 170 2.35 3.15 -15.60
CA PRO A 170 3.45 3.51 -16.48
C PRO A 170 4.19 4.78 -16.04
N GLY A 171 5.52 4.70 -16.01
CA GLY A 171 6.40 5.84 -15.64
C GLY A 171 6.55 6.09 -14.15
N LEU A 172 5.76 5.44 -13.29
CA LEU A 172 5.87 5.60 -11.84
C LEU A 172 7.21 5.10 -11.29
N GLU A 173 7.71 3.98 -11.82
CA GLU A 173 9.03 3.44 -11.48
C GLU A 173 10.16 4.41 -11.87
N ASP A 174 10.09 5.00 -13.05
CA ASP A 174 11.09 5.98 -13.50
C ASP A 174 11.11 7.22 -12.61
N GLN A 175 9.94 7.68 -12.16
CA GLN A 175 9.82 8.78 -11.20
C GLN A 175 10.40 8.42 -9.82
N ALA A 176 10.09 7.21 -9.32
CA ALA A 176 10.67 6.72 -8.07
C ALA A 176 12.21 6.65 -8.16
N LEU A 177 12.74 6.04 -9.22
CA LEU A 177 14.18 5.93 -9.44
C LEU A 177 14.86 7.29 -9.56
N ALA A 178 14.22 8.27 -10.22
CA ALA A 178 14.74 9.63 -10.30
C ALA A 178 14.79 10.32 -8.93
N ALA A 179 13.77 10.14 -8.08
CA ALA A 179 13.76 10.67 -6.72
C ALA A 179 14.83 10.03 -5.84
N ILE A 180 14.99 8.71 -5.93
CA ILE A 180 16.00 7.93 -5.18
C ILE A 180 17.41 8.33 -5.61
N GLN A 181 17.66 8.42 -6.93
CA GLN A 181 18.97 8.81 -7.45
C GLN A 181 19.35 10.23 -7.03
N ALA A 182 18.40 11.17 -7.04
CA ALA A 182 18.65 12.54 -6.57
C ALA A 182 19.03 12.58 -5.08
N GLY A 183 18.41 11.74 -4.25
CA GLY A 183 18.77 11.59 -2.83
C GLY A 183 20.17 11.02 -2.61
N LEU A 184 20.58 10.05 -3.43
CA LEU A 184 21.94 9.48 -3.44
C LEU A 184 22.97 10.53 -3.87
N ASP A 185 22.73 11.22 -4.98
CA ASP A 185 23.63 12.23 -5.54
C ASP A 185 23.85 13.41 -4.57
N ALA A 186 22.80 13.76 -3.81
CA ALA A 186 22.87 14.80 -2.78
C ALA A 186 23.46 14.33 -1.44
N GLY A 187 23.75 13.03 -1.28
CA GLY A 187 24.24 12.46 -0.02
C GLY A 187 23.25 12.54 1.14
N ARG A 188 21.94 12.64 0.85
CA ARG A 188 20.86 12.74 1.85
C ARG A 188 20.21 11.39 2.16
N LEU A 189 20.31 10.43 1.24
CA LEU A 189 19.76 9.09 1.41
C LEU A 189 20.72 8.20 2.20
N ASP A 190 20.28 7.72 3.36
CA ASP A 190 20.92 6.63 4.10
C ASP A 190 20.25 5.29 3.73
N ALA A 191 21.02 4.38 3.12
CA ALA A 191 20.50 3.11 2.64
C ALA A 191 20.02 2.18 3.77
N GLY A 192 20.64 2.24 4.96
CA GLY A 192 20.24 1.43 6.11
C GLY A 192 18.93 1.91 6.71
N ARG A 193 18.71 3.22 6.74
CA ARG A 193 17.46 3.84 7.18
C ARG A 193 16.34 3.61 6.17
N ALA A 194 16.60 3.77 4.87
CA ALA A 194 15.66 3.44 3.80
C ALA A 194 15.20 1.97 3.87
N ARG A 195 16.14 1.03 4.05
CA ARG A 195 15.85 -0.40 4.27
C ARG A 195 14.99 -0.65 5.51
N THR A 196 15.29 0.04 6.61
CA THR A 196 14.51 -0.06 7.85
C THR A 196 13.08 0.42 7.64
N TYR A 197 12.91 1.55 6.95
CA TYR A 197 11.58 2.08 6.61
C TYR A 197 10.82 1.13 5.70
N ALA A 198 11.43 0.60 4.65
CA ALA A 198 10.81 -0.36 3.73
C ALA A 198 10.30 -1.61 4.47
N ARG A 199 11.14 -2.21 5.35
CA ARG A 199 10.77 -3.37 6.16
C ARG A 199 9.61 -3.08 7.10
N LEU A 200 9.61 -1.93 7.77
CA LEU A 200 8.52 -1.54 8.67
C LEU A 200 7.23 -1.27 7.88
N PHE A 201 7.32 -0.61 6.74
CA PHE A 201 6.20 -0.32 5.86
C PHE A 201 5.49 -1.60 5.43
N GLN A 202 6.23 -2.58 4.90
CA GLN A 202 5.68 -3.89 4.57
C GLN A 202 5.16 -4.63 5.80
N GLY A 203 5.86 -4.58 6.93
CA GLY A 203 5.42 -5.24 8.17
C GLY A 203 4.07 -4.71 8.67
N TYR A 204 3.83 -3.41 8.57
CA TYR A 204 2.53 -2.82 8.92
C TYR A 204 1.45 -3.12 7.87
N GLU A 205 1.78 -3.21 6.58
CA GLU A 205 0.84 -3.71 5.57
C GLU A 205 0.42 -5.15 5.87
N LEU A 206 1.37 -6.03 6.20
CA LEU A 206 1.06 -7.40 6.60
C LEU A 206 0.21 -7.44 7.87
N MET A 207 0.45 -6.55 8.84
CA MET A 207 -0.38 -6.41 10.04
C MET A 207 -1.84 -6.09 9.71
N PHE A 208 -2.11 -5.26 8.70
CA PHE A 208 -3.46 -4.99 8.22
C PHE A 208 -4.17 -6.28 7.78
N TRP A 209 -3.56 -7.03 6.85
CA TRP A 209 -4.15 -8.28 6.35
C TRP A 209 -4.34 -9.31 7.47
N ASN A 210 -3.34 -9.41 8.34
CA ASN A 210 -3.28 -10.40 9.40
C ASN A 210 -4.23 -10.12 10.55
N THR A 211 -4.55 -8.84 10.83
CA THR A 211 -5.59 -8.44 11.79
C THR A 211 -6.96 -8.92 11.32
N LEU A 212 -7.26 -8.71 10.03
CA LEU A 212 -8.52 -9.15 9.43
C LEU A 212 -8.61 -10.67 9.33
N ALA A 213 -7.52 -11.36 9.00
CA ALA A 213 -7.48 -12.83 9.02
C ALA A 213 -7.82 -13.40 10.41
N GLU A 214 -7.32 -12.80 11.48
CA GLU A 214 -7.58 -13.26 12.85
C GLU A 214 -9.02 -13.03 13.26
N GLU A 215 -9.56 -11.83 13.03
CA GLU A 215 -10.94 -11.49 13.44
C GLU A 215 -11.99 -12.31 12.67
N PHE A 216 -11.73 -12.59 11.40
CA PHE A 216 -12.66 -13.31 10.52
C PHE A 216 -12.28 -14.79 10.33
N SER A 217 -11.44 -15.34 11.21
CA SER A 217 -11.16 -16.77 11.27
C SER A 217 -12.40 -17.54 11.76
N ALA A 218 -12.68 -18.69 11.14
CA ALA A 218 -13.80 -19.56 11.47
C ALA A 218 -13.54 -20.45 12.69
#